data_AF-A0A5C8U0A7-F1
#
_entry.id   AF-A0A5C8U0A7-F1
#
_cell.length_a   1.000
_cell.length_b   1.000
_cell.length_c   1.000
_cell.angle_alpha   90.00
_cell.angle_beta   90.00
_cell.angle_gamma   90.00
#
_symmetry.space_group_name_H-M   'P 1'
#
loop_
_entity.id
_entity.type
_entity.pdbx_description
1 polymer ?
#
loop_
_entity_poly.entity_id
_entity_poly.type
_entity_poly.pdbx_seq_one_letter_code
_entity_poly.pdbx_strand_id
1 'polypeptide(L)' 'SHAQLRAHLADFVSAYNFARRLKTLRGLTPYEAICRAWSAEPNRFTSNPLHQMPGPNI' A
#
# COMPACT_ATOMS: atom_id res chain seq x y z
N SER A 1 8.61 -0.09 -26.02
CA SER A 1 8.72 -0.74 -24.69
C SER A 1 8.30 0.26 -23.63
N HIS A 2 7.42 -0.11 -22.70
CA HIS A 2 6.88 0.80 -21.66
C HIS A 2 7.61 0.65 -20.31
N ALA A 3 8.87 0.20 -20.32
CA ALA A 3 9.61 -0.12 -19.10
C ALA A 3 9.71 1.08 -18.14
N GLN A 4 10.04 2.27 -18.66
CA GLN A 4 10.18 3.48 -17.85
C GLN A 4 8.84 3.92 -17.23
N LEU A 5 7.74 3.81 -17.98
CA LEU A 5 6.39 4.10 -17.46
C LEU A 5 5.99 3.11 -16.35
N ARG A 6 6.28 1.82 -16.52
CA ARG A 6 5.98 0.80 -15.50
C ARG A 6 6.76 1.03 -14.21
N ALA A 7 8.05 1.37 -14.32
CA ALA A 7 8.88 1.73 -13.17
C ALA A 7 8.31 2.96 -12.44
N HIS A 8 8.00 4.03 -13.16
CA HIS A 8 7.45 5.24 -12.55
C HIS A 8 6.10 5.00 -11.83
N LEU A 9 5.22 4.19 -12.43
CA LEU A 9 3.95 3.82 -11.80
C LEU A 9 4.16 2.98 -10.54
N ALA A 10 5.12 2.05 -10.54
CA ALA A 10 5.45 1.23 -9.38
C ALA A 10 5.98 2.10 -8.23
N ASP A 11 6.90 3.03 -8.52
CA ASP A 11 7.46 3.96 -7.55
C ASP A 11 6.37 4.87 -6.95
N PHE A 12 5.48 5.40 -7.80
CA PHE A 12 4.37 6.23 -7.37
C PHE A 12 3.41 5.48 -6.44
N VAL A 13 2.99 4.27 -6.82
CA VAL A 13 2.08 3.44 -6.01
C VAL A 13 2.73 3.05 -4.70
N SER A 14 4.02 2.70 -4.70
CA SER A 14 4.78 2.37 -3.49
C SER A 14 4.86 3.58 -2.55
N ALA A 15 5.25 4.75 -3.07
CA ALA A 15 5.29 5.98 -2.28
C ALA A 15 3.92 6.34 -1.72
N TYR A 16 2.84 6.22 -2.50
CA TYR A 16 1.50 6.51 -2.01
C TYR A 16 1.07 5.56 -0.89
N ASN A 17 1.27 4.26 -1.05
CA ASN A 17 0.80 3.25 -0.11
C ASN A 17 1.62 3.20 1.19
N PHE A 18 2.91 3.50 1.13
CA PHE A 18 3.85 3.26 2.24
C PHE A 18 4.56 4.51 2.76
N ALA A 19 4.52 5.66 2.08
CA ALA A 19 5.17 6.86 2.60
C ALA A 19 4.39 7.46 3.77
N ARG A 20 5.12 7.75 4.85
CA ARG A 20 4.58 8.23 6.14
C ARG A 20 4.00 9.66 6.13
N ARG A 21 4.21 10.45 5.06
CA ARG A 21 3.99 11.92 5.06
C ARG A 21 2.86 12.44 4.18
N LEU A 22 2.20 11.62 3.37
CA LEU A 22 1.10 12.07 2.50
C LEU A 22 -0.23 11.80 3.20
N LYS A 23 -0.85 12.87 3.75
CA LYS A 23 -2.20 12.93 4.34
C LYS A 23 -2.76 11.60 4.85
N THR A 24 -2.35 11.22 6.06
CA THR A 24 -2.78 9.99 6.71
C THR A 24 -4.26 10.02 7.09
N LEU A 25 -5.02 8.98 6.76
CA LEU A 25 -6.34 8.71 7.33
C LEU A 25 -6.14 8.34 8.81
N ARG A 26 -6.37 9.29 9.72
CA ARG A 26 -6.21 9.09 11.18
C ARG A 26 -4.80 8.63 11.61
N GLY A 27 -3.75 9.09 10.94
CA GLY A 27 -2.36 8.72 11.28
C GLY A 27 -1.87 7.40 10.67
N LEU A 28 -2.70 6.71 9.87
CA LEU A 28 -2.32 5.50 9.14
C LEU A 28 -1.93 5.82 7.70
N THR A 29 -0.93 5.12 7.18
CA THR A 29 -0.70 4.97 5.74
C THR A 29 -1.87 4.25 5.08
N PRO A 30 -2.09 4.44 3.77
CA PRO A 30 -3.13 3.69 3.06
C PRO A 30 -3.02 2.18 3.25
N TYR A 31 -1.81 1.62 3.23
CA TYR A 31 -1.58 0.20 3.47
C TYR A 31 -2.05 -0.25 4.87
N GLU A 32 -1.68 0.49 5.91
CA GLU A 32 -2.09 0.18 7.29
C GLU A 32 -3.61 0.29 7.46
N ALA A 33 -4.24 1.28 6.82
CA ALA A 33 -5.70 1.43 6.85
C ALA A 33 -6.41 0.24 6.19
N ILE A 34 -5.90 -0.25 5.05
CA ILE A 34 -6.40 -1.44 4.36
C ILE A 34 -6.21 -2.69 5.23
N CYS A 35 -5.02 -2.88 5.81
CA CYS A 35 -4.75 -4.01 6.70
C CYS A 35 -5.67 -4.01 7.92
N ARG A 36 -5.90 -2.85 8.53
CA ARG A 36 -6.82 -2.71 9.67
C ARG A 36 -8.27 -3.04 9.28
N ALA A 37 -8.72 -2.56 8.12
CA ALA A 37 -10.06 -2.86 7.60
C ALA A 37 -10.21 -4.36 7.27
N TRP A 38 -9.19 -4.96 6.67
CA TRP A 38 -9.16 -6.39 6.37
C TRP A 38 -9.21 -7.24 7.64
N SER A 39 -8.43 -6.91 8.67
CA SER A 39 -8.46 -7.64 9.95
C SER A 39 -9.80 -7.53 10.67
N ALA A 40 -10.53 -6.43 10.50
CA ALA A 40 -11.85 -6.23 11.10
C ALA A 40 -12.97 -6.92 10.31
N GLU A 41 -12.94 -6.86 8.97
CA GLU A 41 -14.01 -7.33 8.08
C GLU A 41 -13.44 -8.08 6.86
N PRO A 42 -12.79 -9.24 7.05
CA PRO A 42 -12.05 -9.92 5.98
C PRO A 42 -12.95 -10.37 4.83
N ASN A 43 -14.22 -10.68 5.10
CA ASN A 43 -15.20 -11.11 4.09
C ASN A 43 -15.54 -10.02 3.04
N ARG A 44 -15.18 -8.75 3.29
CA ARG A 44 -15.36 -7.65 2.33
C ARG A 44 -14.23 -7.56 1.30
N PHE A 45 -13.16 -8.32 1.49
CA PHE A 45 -11.99 -8.29 0.64
C PHE A 45 -11.85 -9.61 -0.12
N THR A 46 -11.43 -9.51 -1.38
CA THR A 46 -11.17 -10.67 -2.23
C THR A 46 -9.79 -11.29 -2.00
N SER A 47 -8.89 -10.60 -1.30
CA SER A 47 -7.50 -11.04 -1.12
C SER A 47 -6.90 -10.50 0.19
N ASN A 48 -5.92 -11.24 0.73
CA ASN A 48 -5.21 -10.86 1.95
C ASN A 48 -4.09 -9.84 1.65
N PRO A 49 -4.13 -8.62 2.23
CA PRO A 49 -3.13 -7.58 1.99
C PRO A 49 -1.80 -7.79 2.75
N LEU A 50 -1.74 -8.73 3.71
CA LEU A 50 -0.54 -8.94 4.54
C LEU A 50 0.69 -9.41 3.74
N HIS A 51 0.49 -10.00 2.56
CA HIS A 51 1.57 -10.40 1.66
C HIS A 51 2.20 -9.22 0.90
N GLN A 52 1.60 -8.03 0.97
CA GLN A 52 2.03 -6.84 0.21
C GLN A 52 2.96 -5.92 1.00
N MET A 53 3.52 -6.35 2.14
CA MET A 53 4.55 -5.57 2.82
C MET A 53 5.76 -5.43 1.89
N PRO A 54 6.14 -4.21 1.47
CA PRO A 54 7.43 -4.02 0.85
C PRO A 54 8.45 -4.29 1.96
N GLY A 55 9.43 -5.13 1.65
CA GLY A 55 10.58 -5.28 2.54
C GLY A 55 11.27 -3.94 2.80
N PRO A 56 12.26 -3.89 3.70
CA PRO A 56 13.00 -2.67 3.97
C PRO A 56 13.50 -2.06 2.65
N ASN A 57 13.15 -0.80 2.39
CA ASN A 57 13.81 0.00 1.36
C ASN A 57 15.24 0.26 1.86
N ILE A 58 16.18 -0.61 1.50
CA ILE A 58 17.63 -0.40 1.65
C ILE A 58 18.16 0.42 0.48
#